data_AF-A0A1H3SQA1-F1
#
_entry.id   AF-A0A1H3SQA1-F1
#
_cell.length_a   1.000
_cell.length_b   1.000
_cell.length_c   1.000
_cell.angle_alpha   90.00
_cell.angle_beta   90.00
_cell.angle_gamma   90.00
#
_symmetry.space_group_name_H-M   'P 1'
#
loop_
_entity.id
_entity.type
_entity.pdbx_description
1 polymer ?
#
loop_
_entity_poly.entity_id
_entity_poly.type
_entity_poly.pdbx_seq_one_letter_code
_entity_poly.pdbx_strand_id
1 'polypeptide(L)'
;MTNDPTSDRIWSRAEIESPCVKLCVVHPETRLCAGCHRSIDEITAWSRMAPEDRRAVMDQLADRAGLAKGRRGGRTARLKR
;
A
#
# COMPACT_ATOMS: atom_id res chain seq x y z
N MET A 1 2.80 -1.38 -33.88
CA MET A 1 2.40 -2.10 -32.65
C MET A 1 0.92 -1.80 -32.44
N THR A 2 0.05 -2.57 -33.07
CA THR A 2 -1.40 -2.34 -33.07
C THR A 2 -1.99 -2.85 -31.76
N ASN A 3 -2.63 -1.98 -30.97
CA ASN A 3 -3.49 -2.38 -29.87
C ASN A 3 -4.73 -3.06 -30.46
N ASP A 4 -4.65 -4.38 -30.63
CA ASP A 4 -5.77 -5.24 -30.99
C ASP A 4 -6.67 -5.42 -29.75
N PRO A 5 -7.94 -4.97 -29.77
CA PRO A 5 -8.87 -5.09 -28.64
C PRO A 5 -9.16 -6.56 -28.26
N THR A 6 -8.83 -7.52 -29.13
CA THR A 6 -8.92 -8.95 -28.84
C THR A 6 -7.84 -9.41 -27.86
N SER A 7 -6.66 -8.79 -27.90
CA SER A 7 -5.52 -9.11 -27.02
C SER A 7 -5.85 -8.85 -25.54
N ASP A 8 -6.50 -7.74 -25.20
CA ASP A 8 -6.78 -7.36 -23.80
C ASP A 8 -7.65 -8.38 -23.04
N ARG A 9 -8.54 -9.08 -23.75
CA ARG A 9 -9.40 -10.11 -23.17
C ARG A 9 -8.65 -11.40 -22.83
N ILE A 10 -7.57 -11.70 -23.57
CA ILE A 10 -6.73 -12.89 -23.37
C ILE A 10 -5.86 -12.75 -22.11
N TRP A 11 -5.49 -11.51 -21.74
CA TRP A 11 -4.61 -11.22 -20.61
C TRP A 11 -5.33 -10.75 -19.34
N SER A 12 -6.66 -10.81 -19.32
CA SER A 12 -7.46 -10.40 -18.16
C SER A 12 -7.32 -11.40 -17.00
N ARG A 13 -6.74 -10.95 -15.88
CA ARG A 13 -6.68 -11.68 -14.60
C ARG A 13 -7.52 -10.98 -13.56
N ALA A 14 -7.97 -11.74 -12.56
CA ALA A 14 -8.58 -11.18 -11.35
C ALA A 14 -7.49 -10.56 -10.46
N GLU A 15 -7.06 -9.35 -10.82
CA GLU A 15 -6.03 -8.62 -10.07
C GLU A 15 -6.49 -8.31 -8.63
N ILE A 16 -5.55 -8.38 -7.69
CA ILE A 16 -5.82 -8.09 -6.29
C ILE A 16 -5.80 -6.57 -6.07
N GLU A 17 -6.90 -6.03 -5.55
CA GLU A 17 -7.00 -4.63 -5.13
C GLU A 17 -5.91 -4.29 -4.10
N SER A 18 -5.20 -3.16 -4.30
CA SER A 18 -4.08 -2.79 -3.44
C SER A 18 -3.98 -1.27 -3.25
N PRO A 19 -3.97 -0.76 -2.00
CA PRO A 19 -3.77 0.66 -1.70
C PRO A 19 -2.28 1.07 -1.71
N CYS A 20 -1.39 0.20 -2.17
CA CYS A 20 0.06 0.41 -2.08
C CYS A 20 0.55 1.50 -3.05
N VAL A 21 1.11 2.57 -2.51
CA VAL A 21 1.75 3.66 -3.28
C VAL A 21 3.25 3.42 -3.55
N LYS A 22 3.72 2.17 -3.42
CA LYS A 22 5.12 1.77 -3.62
C LYS A 22 6.13 2.48 -2.70
N LEU A 23 5.66 2.95 -1.55
CA LEU A 23 6.49 3.48 -0.46
C LEU A 23 6.55 2.44 0.67
N CYS A 24 7.73 1.85 0.89
CA CYS A 24 7.96 0.86 1.95
C CYS A 24 8.68 1.49 3.14
N VAL A 25 8.00 2.36 3.87
CA VAL A 25 8.51 2.96 5.12
C VAL A 25 7.43 2.83 6.19
N VAL A 26 7.75 2.17 7.30
CA VAL A 26 6.82 2.04 8.44
C VAL A 26 7.17 3.08 9.50
N HIS A 27 6.17 3.81 9.95
CA HIS A 27 6.30 4.78 11.03
C HIS A 27 6.64 4.03 12.34
N PRO A 28 7.67 4.45 13.08
CA PRO A 28 8.21 3.68 14.19
C PRO A 28 7.26 3.57 15.39
N GLU A 29 6.47 4.61 15.68
CA GLU A 29 5.58 4.66 16.85
C GLU A 29 4.21 4.06 16.51
N THR A 30 3.53 4.61 15.51
CA THR A 30 2.22 4.12 15.06
C THR A 30 2.24 2.78 14.35
N ARG A 31 3.42 2.27 13.93
CA ARG A 31 3.58 0.97 13.24
C ARG A 31 2.79 0.86 11.92
N LEU A 32 2.36 1.98 11.36
CA LEU A 32 1.67 2.07 10.07
C LEU A 32 2.63 2.44 8.94
N CYS A 33 2.36 1.95 7.73
CA CYS A 33 3.06 2.39 6.53
C CYS A 33 2.80 3.87 6.26
N ALA A 34 3.86 4.66 6.08
CA ALA A 34 3.77 6.10 5.80
C ALA A 34 3.20 6.43 4.41
N GLY A 35 2.98 5.43 3.55
CA GLY A 35 2.41 5.60 2.21
C GLY A 35 0.98 5.10 2.09
N CYS A 36 0.74 3.84 2.43
CA CYS A 36 -0.57 3.21 2.29
C CYS A 36 -1.34 3.07 3.62
N HIS A 37 -0.77 3.52 4.74
CA HIS A 37 -1.41 3.53 6.08
C HIS A 37 -1.84 2.17 6.63
N ARG A 38 -1.51 1.07 5.94
CA ARG A 38 -1.69 -0.29 6.46
C ARG A 38 -0.70 -0.60 7.57
N SER A 39 -1.13 -1.41 8.53
CA SER A 39 -0.25 -2.03 9.53
C SER A 39 0.63 -3.11 8.89
N ILE A 40 1.66 -3.54 9.61
CA ILE A 40 2.52 -4.65 9.14
C ILE A 40 1.71 -5.94 8.99
N ASP A 41 0.82 -6.23 9.94
CA ASP A 41 0.01 -7.45 9.91
C ASP A 41 -0.90 -7.47 8.67
N GLU A 42 -1.57 -6.35 8.38
CA GLU A 42 -2.37 -6.18 7.16
C GLU A 42 -1.53 -6.33 5.89
N ILE A 43 -0.29 -5.83 5.87
CA ILE A 43 0.62 -5.98 4.72
C ILE A 43 0.99 -7.45 4.51
N THR A 44 1.31 -8.18 5.58
CA THR A 44 1.74 -9.58 5.50
C THR A 44 0.59 -10.53 5.14
N ALA A 45 -0.64 -10.23 5.56
CA ALA A 45 -1.81 -11.05 5.31
C ALA A 45 -2.51 -10.72 3.97
N TRP A 46 -2.17 -9.61 3.31
CA TRP A 46 -2.98 -9.02 2.23
C TRP A 46 -3.37 -9.97 1.09
N SER A 47 -2.42 -10.78 0.61
CA SER A 47 -2.65 -11.71 -0.50
C SER A 47 -3.57 -12.88 -0.13
N ARG A 48 -3.78 -13.12 1.17
CA ARG A 48 -4.61 -14.21 1.72
C ARG A 48 -5.95 -13.72 2.26
N MET A 49 -6.11 -12.41 2.43
CA MET A 49 -7.38 -11.82 2.88
C MET A 49 -8.49 -12.05 1.86
N ALA A 50 -9.74 -12.13 2.33
CA ALA A 50 -10.88 -12.13 1.43
C ALA A 50 -11.07 -10.72 0.80
N PRO A 51 -11.70 -10.60 -0.39
CA PRO A 51 -11.97 -9.30 -1.00
C PRO A 51 -12.72 -8.32 -0.08
N GLU A 52 -13.69 -8.81 0.68
CA GLU A 52 -14.48 -8.07 1.65
C GLU A 52 -13.61 -7.51 2.79
N ASP A 53 -12.68 -8.31 3.32
CA ASP A 53 -11.74 -7.87 4.35
C ASP A 53 -10.80 -6.78 3.82
N ARG A 54 -10.32 -6.93 2.58
CA ARG A 54 -9.49 -5.90 1.94
C ARG A 54 -10.25 -4.59 1.79
N ARG A 55 -11.52 -4.63 1.41
CA ARG A 55 -12.37 -3.42 1.30
C ARG A 55 -12.58 -2.78 2.66
N ALA A 56 -12.89 -3.57 3.68
CA ALA A 56 -13.01 -3.07 5.05
C ALA A 56 -11.72 -2.40 5.54
N VAL A 57 -10.55 -2.97 5.24
CA VAL A 57 -9.26 -2.33 5.55
C VAL A 57 -9.11 -1.03 4.76
N MET A 58 -9.41 -1.02 3.45
CA MET A 58 -9.29 0.17 2.59
C MET A 58 -10.15 1.34 3.09
N ASP A 59 -11.36 1.08 3.54
CA ASP A 59 -12.27 2.11 4.08
C ASP A 59 -11.69 2.78 5.32
N GLN A 60 -10.95 2.03 6.15
CA GLN A 60 -10.32 2.54 7.37
C GLN A 60 -9.02 3.33 7.11
N LEU A 61 -8.41 3.24 5.92
CA LEU A 61 -7.11 3.87 5.65
C LEU A 61 -7.19 5.40 5.63
N ALA A 62 -8.35 5.96 5.25
CA ALA A 62 -8.57 7.40 5.23
C ALA A 62 -8.39 8.01 6.63
N ASP A 63 -8.96 7.37 7.65
CA ASP A 63 -8.89 7.82 9.04
C ASP A 63 -7.47 7.74 9.61
N ARG A 64 -6.68 6.79 9.10
CA ARG A 64 -5.30 6.54 9.56
C ARG A 64 -4.26 7.45 8.90
N ALA A 65 -4.60 8.14 7.81
CA ALA A 65 -3.64 8.95 7.03
C ALA A 65 -2.93 10.02 7.88
N GLY A 66 -3.58 10.53 8.92
CA GLY A 66 -3.01 11.52 9.83
C GLY A 66 -1.97 10.97 10.81
N LEU A 67 -1.96 9.66 11.06
CA LEU A 67 -1.21 9.00 12.13
C LEU A 67 0.22 8.60 11.71
N ALA A 68 0.47 8.42 10.42
CA ALA A 68 1.77 8.00 9.89
C ALA A 68 2.61 9.18 9.37
N LYS A 69 2.43 10.38 9.95
CA LYS A 69 3.16 11.58 9.54
C LYS A 69 4.61 11.51 10.00
N GLY A 70 5.54 11.58 9.05
CA GLY A 70 6.97 11.67 9.31
C GLY A 70 7.73 10.45 8.81
N ARG A 71 8.59 10.66 7.82
CA ARG A 71 9.57 9.65 7.39
C ARG A 71 10.81 9.79 8.27
N ARG A 72 11.13 8.77 9.06
CA ARG A 72 12.39 8.76 9.81
C ARG A 72 13.54 8.50 8.83
N GLY A 73 14.41 9.48 8.61
CA GLY A 73 15.62 9.32 7.80
C GLY A 73 15.55 9.94 6.40
N GLY A 74 16.28 9.34 5.45
CA GLY A 74 16.55 9.91 4.13
C GLY A 74 17.92 10.59 4.05
N ARG A 75 18.42 10.84 2.83
CA ARG A 75 19.78 11.36 2.59
C ARG A 75 20.07 12.62 3.41
N THR A 76 19.13 13.56 3.47
CA THR A 76 19.27 14.80 4.23
C THR A 76 19.49 14.56 5.72
N ALA A 77 18.73 13.65 6.35
CA ALA A 77 18.94 13.30 7.75
C ALA A 77 20.28 12.57 7.97
N ARG A 78 20.78 11.84 6.95
CA ARG A 78 22.07 11.15 7.00
C ARG A 78 23.30 12.05 6.87
N LEU A 79 23.15 13.24 6.28
CA LEU A 79 24.23 14.20 6.09
C LEU A 79 24.37 15.17 7.27
N LYS A 80 23.37 15.23 8.16
CA LYS A 80 23.31 16.14 9.32
C LYS A 80 23.89 15.53 10.61
N ARG A 81 24.52 14.37 10.53
CA ARG A 81 25.03 13.57 11.64
C ARG A 81 26.52 13.35 11.48
#